data_AF-A0A349H8S3-F1
#
_entry.id   AF-A0A349H8S3-F1
#
_cell.length_a   1.000
_cell.length_b   1.000
_cell.length_c   1.000
_cell.angle_alpha   90.00
_cell.angle_beta   90.00
_cell.angle_gamma   90.00
#
_symmetry.space_group_name_H-M   'P 1'
#
loop_
_entity.id
_entity.type
_entity.pdbx_description
1 polymer ?
#
loop_
_entity_poly.entity_id
_entity_poly.type
_entity_poly.pdbx_seq_one_letter_code
_entity_poly.pdbx_strand_id
1 'polypeptide(L)'
;MSTLQIQLDEELMERLRVAAEAQAVSLEVLAQAALESYVQPQLRTEKQYSFIGIGRSGKRDLSRRVENILSAGANRREGWSLQE
;
A
#
# COMPACT_ATOMS: atom_id res chain seq x y z
N MET A 1 -29.13 12.44 -7.44
CA MET A 1 -28.27 11.88 -8.51
C MET A 1 -27.66 13.04 -9.27
N SER A 2 -26.35 13.04 -9.46
CA SER A 2 -25.65 14.07 -10.22
C SER A 2 -25.29 13.49 -11.59
N THR A 3 -25.40 14.28 -12.66
CA THR A 3 -25.08 13.84 -14.02
C THR A 3 -23.66 14.26 -14.39
N LEU A 4 -22.85 13.31 -14.85
CA LEU A 4 -21.52 13.53 -15.40
C LEU A 4 -21.55 13.21 -16.90
N GLN A 5 -21.10 14.14 -17.74
CA GLN A 5 -20.93 13.92 -19.17
C GLN A 5 -19.44 13.85 -19.49
N ILE A 6 -19.01 12.78 -20.17
CA ILE A 6 -17.63 12.54 -20.56
C ILE A 6 -17.61 12.35 -22.08
N GLN A 7 -16.69 13.02 -22.77
CA GLN A 7 -16.42 12.76 -24.17
C GLN A 7 -15.37 11.65 -24.29
N LEU A 8 -15.69 10.63 -25.08
CA LEU A 8 -14.83 9.49 -25.34
C LEU A 8 -14.67 9.38 -26.86
N ASP A 9 -13.50 8.94 -27.31
CA ASP A 9 -13.36 8.50 -28.69
C ASP A 9 -14.09 7.16 -28.92
N GLU A 10 -14.37 6.87 -30.19
CA GLU A 10 -15.12 5.67 -30.58
C GLU A 10 -14.37 4.38 -30.20
N GLU A 11 -13.03 4.39 -30.27
CA GLU A 11 -12.21 3.23 -29.93
C GLU A 11 -12.36 2.85 -28.46
N LEU A 12 -12.28 3.83 -27.55
CA LEU A 12 -12.44 3.64 -26.12
C LEU A 12 -13.86 3.24 -25.77
N MET A 13 -14.85 3.82 -26.45
CA MET A 13 -16.26 3.45 -26.27
C MET A 13 -16.48 1.98 -26.63
N GLU A 14 -15.94 1.52 -27.77
CA GLU A 14 -16.08 0.12 -28.15
C GLU A 14 -15.37 -0.83 -27.19
N ARG A 15 -14.17 -0.47 -26.71
CA ARG A 15 -13.47 -1.23 -25.68
C ARG A 15 -14.25 -1.35 -24.38
N LEU A 16 -14.97 -0.28 -23.97
CA LEU A 16 -15.82 -0.30 -22.79
C LEU A 16 -17.03 -1.22 -22.98
N ARG A 17 -17.66 -1.25 -24.17
CA ARG A 17 -18.74 -2.20 -24.46
C ARG A 17 -18.28 -3.64 -24.37
N VAL A 18 -17.18 -3.97 -25.04
CA VAL A 18 -16.60 -5.32 -25.00
C VAL A 18 -16.28 -5.74 -23.56
N ALA A 19 -15.72 -4.83 -22.75
CA ALA A 19 -15.42 -5.11 -21.35
C ALA A 19 -16.69 -5.31 -20.49
N ALA A 20 -17.75 -4.53 -20.75
CA ALA A 20 -19.03 -4.65 -20.04
C ALA A 20 -19.73 -5.97 -20.37
N GLU A 21 -19.73 -6.37 -21.65
CA GLU A 21 -20.26 -7.65 -22.11
C GLU A 21 -19.49 -8.83 -21.50
N ALA A 22 -18.16 -8.78 -21.52
CA ALA A 22 -17.32 -9.83 -20.93
C ALA A 22 -17.56 -10.03 -19.43
N GLN A 23 -17.96 -8.98 -18.73
CA GLN A 23 -18.28 -9.00 -17.30
C GLN A 23 -19.77 -9.16 -17.00
N ALA A 24 -20.63 -9.23 -18.02
CA ALA A 24 -22.09 -9.27 -17.91
C ALA A 24 -22.68 -8.15 -17.03
N VAL A 25 -22.11 -6.94 -17.13
CA VAL A 25 -22.56 -5.74 -16.41
C VAL A 25 -22.97 -4.63 -17.37
N SER A 26 -23.73 -3.66 -16.89
CA SER A 26 -24.05 -2.47 -17.68
C SER A 26 -22.84 -1.53 -17.80
N LEU A 27 -22.87 -0.67 -18.82
CA LEU A 27 -21.80 0.29 -19.06
C LEU A 27 -21.66 1.28 -17.88
N GLU A 28 -22.77 1.66 -17.27
CA GLU A 28 -22.81 2.56 -16.11
C GLU A 28 -22.13 1.94 -14.89
N VAL A 29 -22.39 0.65 -14.62
CA VAL A 29 -21.76 -0.09 -13.52
C VAL A 29 -20.26 -0.20 -13.74
N LEU A 30 -19.84 -0.52 -14.97
CA LEU A 30 -18.43 -0.59 -15.33
C LEU A 30 -17.75 0.78 -15.17
N ALA A 31 -18.38 1.85 -15.67
CA ALA A 31 -17.85 3.21 -15.58
C ALA A 31 -17.74 3.69 -14.13
N GLN A 32 -18.75 3.39 -13.30
CA GLN A 32 -18.72 3.71 -11.87
C GLN A 32 -17.56 2.97 -11.17
N ALA A 33 -17.42 1.66 -11.39
CA ALA A 33 -16.35 0.88 -10.79
C ALA A 33 -14.96 1.37 -11.22
N ALA A 34 -14.80 1.75 -12.49
CA ALA A 34 -13.56 2.31 -13.02
C ALA A 34 -13.22 3.66 -12.36
N LEU A 35 -14.21 4.56 -12.23
CA LEU A 35 -14.03 5.86 -11.58
C LEU A 35 -13.71 5.70 -10.07
N GLU A 36 -14.41 4.83 -9.36
CA GLU A 36 -14.15 4.54 -7.95
C GLU A 36 -12.73 3.98 -7.74
N SER A 37 -12.31 3.04 -8.59
CA SER A 37 -10.97 2.46 -8.58
C SER A 37 -9.89 3.49 -8.86
N TYR A 38 -10.15 4.43 -9.77
CA TYR A 38 -9.21 5.52 -10.06
C TYR A 38 -9.08 6.49 -8.89
N VAL A 39 -10.19 6.90 -8.28
CA VAL A 39 -10.22 7.94 -7.24
C VAL A 39 -9.77 7.41 -5.87
N GLN A 40 -10.07 6.16 -5.50
CA GLN A 40 -9.74 5.60 -4.19
C GLN A 40 -8.27 5.75 -3.77
N PRO A 41 -7.28 5.38 -4.60
CA PRO A 41 -5.87 5.53 -4.27
C PRO A 41 -5.44 6.99 -4.07
N GLN A 42 -6.08 7.92 -4.78
CA GLN A 42 -5.75 9.35 -4.75
C GLN A 42 -6.26 10.04 -3.48
N LEU A 43 -7.38 9.55 -2.94
CA LEU A 43 -7.92 10.01 -1.66
C LEU A 43 -7.12 9.51 -0.46
N ARG A 44 -6.40 8.39 -0.61
CA ARG A 44 -5.50 7.85 0.43
C ARG A 44 -4.19 8.64 0.47
N THR A 45 -4.30 9.90 0.86
CA THR A 45 -3.16 10.76 1.26
C THR A 45 -2.59 10.40 2.65
N GLU A 46 -2.99 9.27 3.22
CA GLU A 46 -2.32 8.74 4.39
C GLU A 46 -0.87 8.47 3.99
N LYS A 47 0.03 9.28 4.56
CA LYS A 47 1.48 9.11 4.41
C LYS A 47 1.80 7.64 4.65
N GLN A 48 1.97 6.88 3.57
CA GLN A 48 2.55 5.55 3.67
C GLN A 48 3.99 5.78 4.10
N TYR A 49 4.24 5.65 5.39
CA TYR A 49 5.59 5.57 5.91
C TYR A 49 6.21 4.36 5.24
N SER A 50 7.04 4.61 4.23
CA SER A 50 7.79 3.53 3.60
C SER A 50 8.66 2.88 4.66
N PHE A 51 8.80 1.55 4.59
CA PHE A 51 9.72 0.80 5.44
C PHE A 51 11.14 1.40 5.44
N ILE A 52 11.52 2.02 4.30
CA ILE A 52 12.75 2.79 4.10
C ILE A 52 12.85 4.02 5.04
N GLY A 53 11.73 4.67 5.35
CA GLY A 53 11.65 5.81 6.26
C GLY A 53 11.79 5.44 7.74
N ILE A 54 11.28 4.28 8.15
CA ILE A 54 11.43 3.75 9.52
C ILE A 54 12.92 3.51 9.83
N GLY A 55 13.70 3.06 8.84
CA GLY A 55 15.14 2.87 8.96
C GLY A 55 15.96 4.17 9.08
N ARG A 56 15.46 5.30 8.59
CA ARG A 56 16.14 6.61 8.73
C ARG A 56 15.89 7.30 10.08
N SER A 57 14.80 6.93 10.77
CA SER A 57 14.52 7.41 12.13
C SER A 57 15.30 6.65 13.21
N GLY A 58 15.97 5.55 12.85
CA GLY A 58 16.89 4.86 13.74
C GLY A 58 18.07 5.77 14.05
N LYS A 59 18.22 6.16 15.33
CA LYS A 59 19.39 6.90 15.83
C LYS A 59 20.64 6.25 15.22
N ARG A 60 21.36 6.99 14.36
CA ARG A 60 22.59 6.54 13.67
C ARG A 60 23.61 5.91 14.63
N ASP A 61 23.52 6.26 15.91
CA ASP A 61 24.32 5.73 17.02
C ASP A 61 24.01 4.26 17.35
N LEU A 62 22.73 3.83 17.30
CA LEU A 62 22.33 2.46 17.61
C LEU A 62 22.95 1.47 16.62
N SER A 63 22.89 1.77 15.32
CA SER A 63 23.46 0.92 14.26
C SER A 63 24.98 0.75 14.40
N ARG A 64 25.68 1.79 14.87
CA ARG A 64 27.14 1.75 15.10
C ARG A 64 27.53 1.00 16.36
N ARG A 65 26.62 0.91 17.34
CA ARG A 65 26.88 0.34 18.67
C ARG A 65 26.26 -1.03 18.87
N VAL A 66 25.76 -1.68 17.80
CA VAL A 66 25.10 -2.99 17.86
C VAL A 66 25.93 -4.01 18.64
N GLU A 67 27.22 -4.17 18.30
CA GLU A 67 28.08 -5.14 19.00
C GLU A 67 28.29 -4.78 20.48
N ASN A 68 28.46 -3.50 20.80
CA ASN A 68 28.64 -3.04 22.18
C ASN A 68 27.37 -3.23 23.02
N ILE A 69 26.19 -3.08 22.42
CA ILE A 69 24.90 -3.28 23.08
C ILE A 69 24.64 -4.77 23.29
N LEU A 70 24.89 -5.59 22.27
CA LEU A 70 24.71 -7.04 22.35
C LEU A 70 25.67 -7.68 23.36
N SER A 71 26.93 -7.25 23.39
CA SER A 71 27.91 -7.72 24.38
C SER A 71 27.57 -7.27 25.81
N ALA A 72 27.07 -6.04 25.99
CA ALA A 72 26.58 -5.58 27.30
C ALA A 72 25.33 -6.37 27.77
N GLY A 73 24.48 -6.84 26.85
CA GLY A 73 23.32 -7.67 27.14
C GLY A 73 23.65 -9.14 27.37
N ALA A 74 24.64 -9.69 26.64
CA ALA A 74 25.05 -11.09 26.74
C ALA A 74 25.61 -11.47 28.12
N ASN A 75 26.14 -10.50 28.86
CA ASN A 75 26.59 -10.68 30.25
C ASN A 75 25.46 -10.61 31.28
N ARG A 76 24.22 -10.24 30.90
CA ARG A 76 23.04 -10.34 31.76
C ARG A 76 22.45 -11.76 31.67
N ARG A 77 23.24 -12.77 32.03
CA ARG A 77 22.71 -14.12 32.30
C ARG A 77 22.12 -14.17 33.70
N GLU A 78 21.01 -13.49 33.92
CA GLU A 78 20.04 -13.98 34.90
C GLU A 78 18.85 -14.51 34.10
N GLY A 79 18.68 -15.83 34.07
CA GLY A 79 17.43 -16.47 33.63
C GLY A 79 17.50 -17.47 32.48
N TRP A 80 18.64 -17.69 31.81
CA TRP A 80 18.75 -18.69 30.73
C TRP A 80 19.55 -19.90 31.19
N SER A 81 18.98 -20.70 32.09
CA SER A 81 19.41 -22.07 32.32
C SER A 81 18.48 -23.00 31.55
N LEU A 82 18.98 -23.67 30.52
CA LEU A 82 18.37 -24.89 30.00
C LEU A 82 18.69 -25.98 31.03
N GLN A 83 17.65 -26.56 31.64
CA GLN A 83 17.79 -27.76 32.46
C GLN A 83 18.07 -28.95 31.53
N GLU A 84 19.09 -29.74 31.86
CA GLU A 84 19.34 -31.07 31.27
C GLU A 84 18.26 -32.07 31.67
#